data_AF-A0A1I1PB84-F1
#
_entry.id   AF-A0A1I1PB84-F1
#
_cell.length_a   1.000
_cell.length_b   1.000
_cell.length_c   1.000
_cell.angle_alpha   90.00
_cell.angle_beta   90.00
_cell.angle_gamma   90.00
#
_symmetry.space_group_name_H-M   'P 1'
#
loop_
_entity.id
_entity.type
_entity.pdbx_description
1 polymer ?
#
loop_
_entity_poly.entity_id
_entity_poly.type
_entity_poly.pdbx_seq_one_letter_code
_entity_poly.pdbx_strand_id
1 'polypeptide(L)'
;MNDRFGPAELLAAAEDAAPVHFLDTVARNLRDRFGARYVTFLLVDLVGRQVVRISEEAVTQRGRRADQIPLTGSIYDKVLRSQKPAQAPGGGHGQRVVTPVTNRGDTIGVLELFLPRVTPEVLEQVQAAAHALAYIIVTDRRFTDLYHWGQRTEPLTLAAEIQRQLLPSAPSCEAAQFTLACALVPSDSVAGDSYDYSLDHDTVHLSITDAMGHDVDASLMATLLVNASRGARRAEEDLAAQARRTNQALLDHGRGALATGQLLRIALDGSGAQLVNAGHPWPLRLREGAADQVRLGVDLPFGIHASGRYRVQALELLPGDRLVLYTDGMQERQAASLDLPDVIRNTAGEHPREVVRTLTQAVTEACGGHLRDDATVVCLDWHGPQPAGRHAQAGADS
;
A
#
# COMPACT_ATOMS: atom_id res chain seq x y z
N MET A 1 25.26 29.96 14.96
CA MET A 1 25.60 29.17 13.77
C MET A 1 24.52 28.10 13.67
N ASN A 2 23.56 28.29 12.77
CA ASN A 2 22.38 27.42 12.65
C ASN A 2 22.84 26.07 12.09
N ASP A 3 23.16 25.16 12.99
CA ASP A 3 23.54 23.79 12.66
C ASP A 3 22.27 23.05 12.22
N ARG A 4 21.90 23.19 10.94
CA ARG A 4 20.86 22.39 10.32
C ARG A 4 21.40 20.96 10.26
N PHE A 5 21.02 20.14 11.25
CA PHE A 5 21.07 18.69 11.11
C PHE A 5 20.29 18.34 9.85
N GLY A 6 21.05 18.03 8.80
CA GLY A 6 20.51 17.84 7.47
C GLY A 6 20.19 16.37 7.23
N PRO A 7 19.33 16.07 6.24
CA PRO A 7 19.21 14.72 5.68
C PRO A 7 20.57 14.07 5.36
N ALA A 8 21.61 14.86 5.08
CA ALA A 8 22.97 14.40 4.81
C ALA A 8 23.65 13.69 6.00
N GLU A 9 23.46 14.18 7.23
CA GLU A 9 24.08 13.54 8.41
C GLU A 9 23.41 12.21 8.74
N LEU A 10 22.08 12.15 8.60
CA LEU A 10 21.34 10.89 8.72
C LEU A 10 21.75 9.87 7.67
N LEU A 11 21.93 10.32 6.44
CA LEU A 11 22.36 9.46 5.34
C LEU A 11 23.77 8.92 5.59
N ALA A 12 24.72 9.78 5.97
CA ALA A 12 26.08 9.35 6.31
C ALA A 12 26.09 8.34 7.46
N ALA A 13 25.31 8.59 8.52
CA ALA A 13 25.19 7.66 9.64
C ALA A 13 24.56 6.31 9.23
N ALA A 14 23.64 6.30 8.27
CA ALA A 14 23.06 5.06 7.74
C ALA A 14 24.07 4.31 6.85
N GLU A 15 24.81 5.00 5.98
CA GLU A 15 25.81 4.41 5.08
C GLU A 15 27.02 3.81 5.81
N ASP A 16 27.43 4.42 6.93
CA ASP A 16 28.52 3.89 7.77
C ASP A 16 28.13 2.62 8.54
N ALA A 17 26.82 2.34 8.67
CA ALA A 17 26.30 1.17 9.36
C ALA A 17 26.07 0.01 8.39
N ALA A 18 26.20 -1.23 8.89
CA ALA A 18 25.70 -2.37 8.11
C ALA A 18 24.16 -2.24 7.96
N PRO A 19 23.56 -2.70 6.85
CA PRO A 19 22.12 -2.56 6.59
C PRO A 19 21.20 -3.11 7.69
N VAL A 20 21.65 -4.09 8.47
CA VAL A 20 20.88 -4.62 9.60
C VAL A 20 20.94 -3.73 10.85
N HIS A 21 21.96 -2.87 10.99
CA HIS A 21 22.23 -2.01 12.15
C HIS A 21 21.96 -0.52 11.90
N PHE A 22 21.54 -0.12 10.69
CA PHE A 22 21.39 1.30 10.36
C PHE A 22 20.30 1.97 11.23
N LEU A 23 19.19 1.28 11.54
CA LEU A 23 18.12 1.82 12.38
C LEU A 23 18.63 2.19 13.78
N ASP A 24 19.47 1.35 14.38
CA ASP A 24 20.06 1.60 15.70
C ASP A 24 21.08 2.75 15.64
N THR A 25 21.81 2.88 14.54
CA THR A 25 22.77 3.97 14.32
C THR A 25 22.07 5.31 14.09
N VAL A 26 21.00 5.32 13.30
CA VAL A 26 20.12 6.48 13.13
C VAL A 26 19.44 6.84 14.46
N ALA A 27 18.90 5.86 15.18
CA ALA A 27 18.25 6.09 16.48
C ALA A 27 19.21 6.69 17.52
N ARG A 28 20.48 6.23 17.56
CA ARG A 28 21.53 6.82 18.40
C ARG A 28 21.83 8.27 18.02
N ASN A 29 22.04 8.55 16.73
CA ASN A 29 22.28 9.91 16.24
C ASN A 29 21.13 10.87 16.62
N LEU A 30 19.89 10.46 16.38
CA LEU A 30 18.71 11.26 16.74
C LEU A 30 18.58 11.45 18.26
N ARG A 31 18.94 10.43 19.05
CA ARG A 31 18.92 10.50 20.51
C ARG A 31 19.90 11.55 21.03
N ASP A 32 21.14 11.50 20.56
CA ASP A 32 22.19 12.43 20.96
C ASP A 32 21.85 13.85 20.51
N ARG A 33 21.34 14.00 19.29
CA ARG A 33 20.95 15.30 18.71
C ARG A 33 19.85 16.00 19.50
N PHE A 34 18.77 15.28 19.83
CA PHE A 34 17.62 15.86 20.49
C PHE A 34 17.67 15.78 22.03
N GLY A 35 18.74 15.21 22.59
CA GLY A 35 18.81 14.89 24.02
C GLY A 35 17.65 13.99 24.44
N ALA A 36 17.22 13.10 23.54
CA ALA A 36 16.08 12.22 23.79
C ALA A 36 16.44 11.15 24.81
N ARG A 37 15.49 10.76 25.67
CA ARG A 37 15.70 9.64 26.59
C ARG A 37 15.79 8.31 25.83
N TYR A 38 14.96 8.18 24.80
CA TYR A 38 15.00 7.07 23.85
C TYR A 38 14.48 7.54 22.50
N VAL A 39 14.87 6.80 21.47
CA VAL A 39 14.36 6.90 20.09
C VAL A 39 14.09 5.48 19.64
N THR A 40 12.94 5.25 19.04
CA THR A 40 12.51 3.94 18.58
C THR A 40 11.74 4.07 17.28
N PHE A 41 12.01 3.15 16.37
CA PHE A 41 11.23 3.00 15.14
C PHE A 41 10.26 1.83 15.28
N LEU A 42 9.01 2.04 14.88
CA LEU A 42 7.99 0.99 14.83
C LEU A 42 7.46 0.86 13.40
N LEU A 43 7.49 -0.35 12.86
CA LEU A 43 7.01 -0.69 11.52
C LEU A 43 5.52 -1.02 11.56
N VAL A 44 4.76 -0.59 10.54
CA VAL A 44 3.39 -1.10 10.34
C VAL A 44 3.47 -2.55 9.87
N ASP A 45 2.64 -3.43 10.43
CA ASP A 45 2.58 -4.82 9.99
C ASP A 45 1.91 -5.00 8.63
N LEU A 46 1.99 -6.20 8.08
CA LEU A 46 1.51 -6.48 6.73
C LEU A 46 0.00 -6.27 6.52
N VAL A 47 -0.79 -6.31 7.61
CA VAL A 47 -2.25 -6.14 7.57
C VAL A 47 -2.67 -4.72 7.97
N GLY A 48 -1.75 -3.88 8.45
CA GLY A 48 -2.06 -2.53 8.93
C GLY A 48 -2.91 -2.50 10.21
N ARG A 49 -2.76 -3.52 11.07
CA ARG A 49 -3.50 -3.67 12.34
C ARG A 49 -2.66 -3.36 13.56
N GLN A 50 -1.35 -3.48 13.44
CA GLN A 50 -0.42 -3.30 14.55
C GLN A 50 0.88 -2.65 14.08
N VAL A 51 1.60 -2.07 15.04
CA VAL A 51 2.98 -1.63 14.85
C VAL A 51 3.92 -2.52 15.63
N VAL A 52 5.06 -2.82 15.03
CA VAL A 52 6.08 -3.70 15.59
C VAL A 52 7.33 -2.88 15.88
N ARG A 53 7.72 -2.85 17.16
CA ARG A 53 8.94 -2.19 17.61
C ARG A 53 10.16 -2.94 17.06
N ILE A 54 11.05 -2.21 16.39
CA ILE A 54 12.29 -2.78 15.85
C ILE A 54 13.42 -2.49 16.83
N SER A 55 14.08 -3.54 17.32
CA SER A 55 15.26 -3.43 18.20
C SER A 55 16.28 -4.53 17.91
N GLU A 56 17.54 -4.25 18.21
CA GLU A 56 18.67 -5.17 18.11
C GLU A 56 18.49 -6.45 18.97
N GLU A 57 17.81 -6.35 20.12
CA GLU A 57 17.55 -7.47 21.04
C GLU A 57 16.34 -8.33 20.63
N ALA A 58 15.42 -7.79 19.79
CA ALA A 58 14.22 -8.47 19.32
C ALA A 58 14.49 -9.55 18.25
N VAL A 59 15.75 -9.79 17.89
CA VAL A 59 16.16 -10.75 16.86
C VAL A 59 16.03 -12.22 17.33
N THR A 60 15.69 -12.48 18.60
CA THR A 60 15.31 -13.83 19.08
C THR A 60 13.80 -14.07 19.00
N GLN A 61 13.37 -15.26 18.52
CA GLN A 61 11.94 -15.58 18.28
C GLN A 61 11.01 -15.40 19.50
N ARG A 62 11.52 -15.35 20.74
CA ARG A 62 10.74 -15.09 21.96
C ARG A 62 10.50 -13.60 22.26
N GLY A 63 11.30 -12.68 21.72
CA GLY A 63 11.11 -11.23 21.86
C GLY A 63 10.01 -10.66 20.94
N ARG A 64 9.76 -11.31 19.80
CA ARG A 64 8.87 -10.84 18.72
C ARG A 64 7.41 -10.57 19.10
N ARG A 65 6.88 -11.13 20.21
CA ARG A 65 5.50 -10.90 20.67
C ARG A 65 5.34 -9.73 21.66
N ALA A 66 6.39 -9.35 22.39
CA ALA A 66 6.34 -8.25 23.35
C ALA A 66 6.38 -6.86 22.69
N ASP A 67 6.77 -6.83 21.41
CA ASP A 67 7.00 -5.63 20.61
C ASP A 67 5.86 -5.28 19.66
N GLN A 68 4.75 -6.04 19.69
CA GLN A 68 3.57 -5.83 18.86
C GLN A 68 2.53 -4.99 19.60
N ILE A 69 2.16 -3.85 19.03
CA ILE A 69 1.20 -2.92 19.63
C ILE A 69 0.01 -2.78 18.69
N PRO A 70 -1.22 -3.15 19.12
CA PRO A 70 -2.42 -2.91 18.35
C PRO A 70 -2.60 -1.42 18.03
N LEU A 71 -2.97 -1.12 16.78
CA LEU A 71 -3.20 0.26 16.36
C LEU A 71 -4.45 0.84 17.00
N THR A 72 -5.56 0.09 17.04
CA THR A 72 -6.86 0.58 17.51
C THR A 72 -6.76 1.25 18.89
N GLY A 73 -7.14 2.53 18.94
CA GLY A 73 -7.11 3.33 20.18
C GLY A 73 -5.72 3.80 20.64
N SER A 74 -4.67 3.54 19.86
CA SER A 74 -3.31 3.97 20.17
C SER A 74 -2.98 5.36 19.60
N ILE A 75 -1.93 6.00 20.14
CA ILE A 75 -1.36 7.22 19.55
C ILE A 75 -0.82 6.97 18.14
N TYR A 76 -0.36 5.76 17.86
CA TYR A 76 0.20 5.38 16.57
C TYR A 76 -0.87 5.40 15.48
N ASP A 77 -2.08 4.90 15.76
CA ASP A 77 -3.20 4.96 14.80
C ASP A 77 -3.58 6.40 14.47
N LYS A 78 -3.63 7.30 15.47
CA LYS A 78 -3.86 8.72 15.22
C LYS A 78 -2.80 9.32 14.27
N VAL A 79 -1.53 8.99 14.49
CA VAL A 79 -0.41 9.51 13.68
C VAL A 79 -0.44 8.95 12.26
N LEU A 80 -0.68 7.64 12.10
CA LEU A 80 -0.75 6.98 10.80
C LEU A 80 -1.99 7.43 9.99
N ARG A 81 -3.15 7.62 10.64
CA ARG A 81 -4.36 8.16 9.98
C ARG A 81 -4.14 9.59 9.50
N SER A 82 -3.68 10.46 10.40
CA SER A 82 -3.60 11.91 10.13
C SER A 82 -2.33 12.35 9.40
N GLN A 83 -1.32 11.47 9.32
CA GLN A 83 0.03 11.78 8.83
C GLN A 83 0.64 13.03 9.49
N LYS A 84 0.24 13.31 10.74
CA LYS A 84 0.69 14.44 11.56
C LYS A 84 1.30 13.93 12.86
N PRO A 85 2.34 14.58 13.39
CA PRO A 85 2.88 14.16 14.68
C PRO A 85 1.89 14.33 15.81
N ALA A 86 1.98 13.42 16.77
CA ALA A 86 1.22 13.49 18.01
C ALA A 86 2.16 13.56 19.21
N GLN A 87 1.70 14.27 20.23
CA GLN A 87 2.38 14.41 21.51
C GLN A 87 1.52 13.78 22.60
N ALA A 88 2.15 13.09 23.54
CA ALA A 88 1.51 12.59 24.74
C ALA A 88 2.40 12.83 25.96
N PRO A 89 1.82 13.06 27.15
CA PRO A 89 2.58 13.03 28.39
C PRO A 89 3.30 11.68 28.51
N GLY A 90 4.58 11.71 28.86
CA GLY A 90 5.33 10.51 29.21
C GLY A 90 5.69 10.53 30.70
N GLY A 91 5.94 9.37 31.31
CA GLY A 91 6.29 9.31 32.73
C GLY A 91 7.52 10.17 33.07
N GLY A 92 7.36 11.17 33.94
CA GLY A 92 8.41 12.11 34.36
C GLY A 92 8.29 13.53 33.77
N HIS A 93 9.38 14.31 33.82
CA HIS A 93 9.47 15.63 33.16
C HIS A 93 9.87 15.44 31.69
N GLY A 94 8.89 15.37 30.78
CA GLY A 94 9.11 15.25 29.34
C GLY A 94 7.84 14.88 28.58
N GLN A 95 7.95 14.77 27.25
CA GLN A 95 6.85 14.38 26.38
C GLN A 95 7.28 13.29 25.41
N ARG A 96 6.35 12.37 25.13
CA ARG A 96 6.48 11.41 24.03
C ARG A 96 6.01 12.09 22.76
N VAL A 97 6.86 12.09 21.73
CA VAL A 97 6.57 12.58 20.39
C VAL A 97 6.56 11.39 19.45
N VAL A 98 5.51 11.28 18.64
CA VAL A 98 5.37 10.24 17.61
C VAL A 98 5.13 10.95 16.29
N THR A 99 5.94 10.64 15.27
CA THR A 99 5.85 11.23 13.92
C THR A 99 5.78 10.11 12.88
N PRO A 100 5.03 10.28 11.77
CA PRO A 100 4.94 9.26 10.74
C PRO A 100 6.26 9.16 9.96
N VAL A 101 6.56 7.96 9.47
CA VAL A 101 7.68 7.68 8.56
C VAL A 101 7.05 7.22 7.24
N THR A 102 7.00 8.14 6.28
CA THR A 102 6.16 8.01 5.09
C THR A 102 6.89 8.42 3.82
N ASN A 103 6.70 7.64 2.75
CA ASN A 103 7.29 7.89 1.44
C ASN A 103 6.21 7.93 0.35
N ARG A 104 5.96 9.11 -0.23
CA ARG A 104 4.95 9.32 -1.29
C ARG A 104 3.58 8.71 -0.96
N GLY A 105 3.09 8.91 0.26
CA GLY A 105 1.83 8.34 0.74
C GLY A 105 1.93 6.94 1.33
N ASP A 106 3.02 6.21 1.04
CA ASP A 106 3.25 4.89 1.63
C ASP A 106 3.70 5.01 3.08
N THR A 107 2.90 4.44 3.98
CA THR A 107 3.08 4.59 5.42
C THR A 107 3.87 3.41 5.96
N ILE A 108 5.18 3.61 6.12
CA ILE A 108 6.12 2.55 6.51
C ILE A 108 6.01 2.24 8.01
N GLY A 109 5.82 3.29 8.82
CA GLY A 109 5.90 3.18 10.27
C GLY A 109 5.80 4.52 10.97
N VAL A 110 6.25 4.53 12.22
CA VAL A 110 6.33 5.73 13.05
C VAL A 110 7.68 5.80 13.75
N LEU A 111 8.18 7.02 13.94
CA LEU A 111 9.33 7.30 14.78
C LEU A 111 8.83 7.85 16.12
N GLU A 112 9.18 7.16 17.20
CA GLU A 112 8.85 7.51 18.58
C GLU A 112 10.09 8.06 19.29
N LEU A 113 9.94 9.21 19.93
CA LEU A 113 10.97 9.84 20.76
C LEU A 113 10.39 10.24 22.11
N PHE A 114 11.20 10.19 23.16
CA PHE A 114 10.89 10.86 24.42
C PHE A 114 11.81 12.05 24.62
N LEU A 115 11.24 13.25 24.60
CA LEU A 115 11.97 14.52 24.64
C LEU A 115 11.75 15.25 25.96
N PRO A 116 12.81 15.80 26.59
CA PRO A 116 12.67 16.56 27.83
C PRO A 116 11.96 17.91 27.61
N ARG A 117 12.10 18.49 26.40
CA ARG A 117 11.42 19.72 25.97
C ARG A 117 11.04 19.60 24.49
N VAL A 118 9.83 20.05 24.15
CA VAL A 118 9.32 20.07 22.78
C VAL A 118 9.04 21.52 22.40
N THR A 119 9.72 22.01 21.38
CA THR A 119 9.43 23.31 20.73
C THR A 119 8.98 23.07 19.29
N PRO A 120 8.32 24.04 18.63
CA PRO A 120 7.94 23.92 17.22
C PRO A 120 9.13 23.57 16.31
N GLU A 121 10.30 24.18 16.55
CA GLU A 121 11.52 23.94 15.76
C GLU A 121 12.04 22.52 15.93
N VAL A 122 11.99 21.97 17.15
CA VAL A 122 12.37 20.57 17.41
C VAL A 122 11.40 19.63 16.71
N LEU A 123 10.10 19.93 16.72
CA LEU A 123 9.08 19.11 16.06
C LEU A 123 9.28 19.09 14.54
N GLU A 124 9.57 20.23 13.93
CA GLU A 124 9.91 20.33 12.49
C GLU A 124 11.16 19.51 12.14
N GLN A 125 12.20 19.58 12.98
CA GLN A 125 13.42 18.78 12.77
C GLN A 125 13.17 17.28 12.90
N VAL A 126 12.34 16.86 13.87
CA VAL A 126 11.93 15.47 14.05
C VAL A 126 11.13 14.96 12.85
N GLN A 127 10.21 15.76 12.31
CA GLN A 127 9.47 15.43 11.09
C GLN A 127 10.41 15.29 9.88
N ALA A 128 11.34 16.22 9.70
CA ALA A 128 12.32 16.16 8.62
C ALA A 128 13.21 14.91 8.72
N ALA A 129 13.64 14.55 9.94
CA ALA A 129 14.39 13.33 10.20
C ALA A 129 13.58 12.07 9.88
N ALA A 130 12.31 12.01 10.28
CA ALA A 130 11.42 10.89 9.98
C ALA A 130 11.15 10.74 8.48
N HIS A 131 11.03 11.86 7.76
CA HIS A 131 10.89 11.84 6.31
C HIS A 131 12.17 11.35 5.62
N ALA A 132 13.35 11.80 6.04
CA ALA A 132 14.63 11.30 5.54
C ALA A 132 14.80 9.80 5.82
N LEU A 133 14.45 9.37 7.04
CA LEU A 133 14.45 7.96 7.43
C LEU A 133 13.58 7.10 6.51
N ALA A 134 12.43 7.60 6.04
CA ALA A 134 11.58 6.88 5.10
C ALA A 134 12.32 6.57 3.78
N TYR A 135 13.09 7.52 3.23
CA TYR A 135 13.87 7.31 2.01
C TYR A 135 15.05 6.36 2.21
N ILE A 136 15.71 6.43 3.37
CA ILE A 136 16.77 5.49 3.74
C ILE A 136 16.18 4.08 3.82
N ILE A 137 15.05 3.90 4.51
CA ILE A 137 14.38 2.60 4.63
C ILE A 137 14.01 2.00 3.26
N VAL A 138 13.40 2.80 2.38
CA VAL A 138 13.00 2.35 1.03
C VAL A 138 14.19 1.85 0.21
N THR A 139 15.38 2.38 0.50
CA THR A 139 16.64 1.99 -0.14
C THR A 139 17.23 0.74 0.52
N ASP A 140 17.38 0.77 1.85
CA ASP A 140 18.11 -0.24 2.62
C ASP A 140 17.38 -1.57 2.74
N ARG A 141 16.05 -1.58 2.64
CA ARG A 141 15.24 -2.81 2.70
C ARG A 141 15.61 -3.90 1.69
N ARG A 142 16.38 -3.57 0.65
CA ARG A 142 16.86 -4.53 -0.36
C ARG A 142 18.07 -5.33 0.11
N PHE A 143 18.73 -4.88 1.19
CA PHE A 143 19.98 -5.45 1.71
C PHE A 143 19.80 -6.15 3.06
N THR A 144 18.58 -6.18 3.62
CA THR A 144 18.31 -6.75 4.94
C THR A 144 16.88 -7.28 5.06
N ASP A 145 16.71 -8.40 5.76
CA ASP A 145 15.41 -8.99 6.09
C ASP A 145 14.73 -8.32 7.29
N LEU A 146 15.36 -7.32 7.91
CA LEU A 146 14.85 -6.64 9.11
C LEU A 146 13.40 -6.17 8.94
N TYR A 147 13.06 -5.66 7.77
CA TYR A 147 11.71 -5.21 7.43
C TYR A 147 10.74 -6.36 7.26
N HIS A 148 11.16 -7.43 6.59
CA HIS A 148 10.35 -8.63 6.48
C HIS A 148 10.07 -9.22 7.86
N TRP A 149 11.05 -9.24 8.77
CA TRP A 149 10.83 -9.70 10.15
C TRP A 149 9.91 -8.76 10.94
N GLY A 150 10.06 -7.45 10.76
CA GLY A 150 9.26 -6.45 11.45
C GLY A 150 7.80 -6.42 11.00
N GLN A 151 7.52 -6.69 9.73
CA GLN A 151 6.15 -6.69 9.21
C GLN A 151 5.43 -8.04 9.41
N ARG A 152 6.16 -9.15 9.56
CA ARG A 152 5.61 -10.50 9.75
C ARG A 152 5.17 -10.74 11.19
N THR A 153 3.89 -10.58 11.41
CA THR A 153 3.24 -10.80 12.70
C THR A 153 2.65 -12.20 12.83
N GLU A 154 2.32 -12.81 11.69
CA GLU A 154 1.89 -14.20 11.54
C GLU A 154 2.80 -14.98 10.56
N PRO A 155 2.90 -16.32 10.69
CA PRO A 155 3.64 -17.16 9.74
C PRO A 155 3.01 -17.11 8.34
N LEU A 156 3.83 -16.95 7.30
CA LEU A 156 3.38 -16.95 5.90
C LEU A 156 3.47 -18.35 5.28
N THR A 157 2.47 -18.74 4.48
CA THR A 157 2.57 -19.89 3.58
C THR A 157 3.49 -19.58 2.40
N LEU A 158 3.97 -20.61 1.70
CA LEU A 158 4.79 -20.42 0.49
C LEU A 158 4.05 -19.63 -0.60
N ALA A 159 2.74 -19.89 -0.75
CA ALA A 159 1.90 -19.20 -1.72
C ALA A 159 1.82 -17.69 -1.41
N ALA A 160 1.52 -17.34 -0.15
CA ALA A 160 1.52 -15.96 0.31
C ALA A 160 2.90 -15.27 0.18
N GLU A 161 4.00 -16.00 0.42
CA GLU A 161 5.36 -15.47 0.20
C GLU A 161 5.61 -15.12 -1.28
N ILE A 162 5.23 -15.99 -2.22
CA ILE A 162 5.37 -15.74 -3.67
C ILE A 162 4.53 -14.54 -4.09
N GLN A 163 3.25 -14.51 -3.70
CA GLN A 163 2.33 -13.42 -4.04
C GLN A 163 2.83 -12.07 -3.49
N ARG A 164 3.31 -12.01 -2.25
CA ARG A 164 3.84 -10.76 -1.67
C ARG A 164 5.05 -10.22 -2.42
N GLN A 165 5.95 -11.09 -2.87
CA GLN A 165 7.12 -10.68 -3.65
C GLN A 165 6.72 -10.15 -5.03
N LEU A 166 5.53 -10.51 -5.53
CA LEU A 166 4.98 -10.04 -6.80
C LEU A 166 4.40 -8.62 -6.72
N LEU A 167 3.68 -8.32 -5.63
CA LEU A 167 2.95 -7.07 -5.43
C LEU A 167 3.87 -5.84 -5.36
N PRO A 168 3.36 -4.64 -5.66
CA PRO A 168 4.05 -3.39 -5.39
C PRO A 168 4.55 -3.32 -3.95
N SER A 169 5.85 -3.05 -3.81
CA SER A 169 6.51 -2.91 -2.49
C SER A 169 6.02 -1.73 -1.65
N ALA A 170 5.22 -0.84 -2.23
CA ALA A 170 4.55 0.27 -1.58
C ALA A 170 3.06 0.12 -1.91
N PRO A 171 2.18 -0.19 -0.94
CA PRO A 171 0.75 -0.30 -1.19
C PRO A 171 0.06 1.04 -1.47
N SER A 172 0.72 2.18 -1.25
CA SER A 172 0.16 3.51 -1.52
C SER A 172 1.10 4.37 -2.34
N CYS A 173 0.53 5.26 -3.15
CA CYS A 173 1.27 6.24 -3.94
C CYS A 173 0.46 7.52 -4.12
N GLU A 174 1.08 8.65 -3.81
CA GLU A 174 0.51 9.97 -3.97
C GLU A 174 1.32 10.78 -5.01
N ALA A 175 0.60 11.30 -6.00
CA ALA A 175 1.10 12.24 -7.00
C ALA A 175 0.23 13.50 -7.01
N ALA A 176 0.57 14.50 -7.82
CA ALA A 176 -0.25 15.71 -7.89
C ALA A 176 -1.66 15.40 -8.40
N GLN A 177 -1.77 14.51 -9.38
CA GLN A 177 -3.01 14.20 -10.08
C GLN A 177 -3.84 13.11 -9.42
N PHE A 178 -3.27 12.32 -8.51
CA PHE A 178 -3.98 11.21 -7.90
C PHE A 178 -3.40 10.78 -6.55
N THR A 179 -4.24 10.09 -5.78
CA THR A 179 -3.84 9.33 -4.60
C THR A 179 -4.31 7.89 -4.76
N LEU A 180 -3.41 6.94 -4.57
CA LEU A 180 -3.67 5.51 -4.70
C LEU A 180 -3.36 4.81 -3.38
N ALA A 181 -4.21 3.87 -2.98
CA ALA A 181 -3.91 2.88 -1.96
C ALA A 181 -4.49 1.52 -2.32
N CYS A 182 -3.79 0.46 -1.92
CA CYS A 182 -4.13 -0.92 -2.19
C CYS A 182 -4.09 -1.73 -0.89
N ALA A 183 -4.96 -2.71 -0.75
CA ALA A 183 -4.91 -3.68 0.33
C ALA A 183 -5.31 -5.06 -0.16
N LEU A 184 -4.73 -6.11 0.45
CA LEU A 184 -5.03 -7.51 0.19
C LEU A 184 -5.08 -8.24 1.54
N VAL A 185 -6.17 -8.97 1.79
CA VAL A 185 -6.37 -9.80 2.99
C VAL A 185 -7.05 -11.13 2.63
N PRO A 186 -6.75 -12.27 3.30
CA PRO A 186 -5.73 -12.43 4.31
C PRO A 186 -4.35 -12.43 3.63
N SER A 187 -3.33 -12.01 4.36
CA SER A 187 -2.02 -11.78 3.75
C SER A 187 -1.01 -12.90 4.09
N ASP A 188 -1.42 -13.90 4.86
CA ASP A 188 -0.57 -14.93 5.44
C ASP A 188 -0.77 -16.33 4.87
N SER A 189 -1.97 -16.65 4.36
CA SER A 189 -2.39 -18.03 4.15
C SER A 189 -2.96 -18.32 2.76
N VAL A 190 -3.57 -17.33 2.11
CA VAL A 190 -4.26 -17.42 0.82
C VAL A 190 -3.46 -16.63 -0.22
N ALA A 191 -3.48 -17.09 -1.47
CA ALA A 191 -2.83 -16.38 -2.57
C ALA A 191 -3.36 -16.77 -3.96
N GLY A 192 -3.79 -15.78 -4.73
CA GLY A 192 -4.32 -15.86 -6.09
C GLY A 192 -4.64 -14.47 -6.65
N ASP A 193 -5.03 -13.55 -5.77
CA ASP A 193 -5.20 -12.15 -6.12
C ASP A 193 -3.89 -11.43 -6.42
N SER A 194 -3.94 -10.41 -7.26
CA SER A 194 -2.85 -9.47 -7.38
C SER A 194 -3.35 -8.08 -7.75
N TYR A 195 -2.59 -7.07 -7.34
CA TYR A 195 -2.70 -5.73 -7.89
C TYR A 195 -1.32 -5.27 -8.35
N ASP A 196 -1.30 -4.39 -9.34
CA ASP A 196 -0.08 -3.70 -9.75
C ASP A 196 -0.41 -2.25 -10.08
N TYR A 197 0.55 -1.37 -9.87
CA TYR A 197 0.47 -0.02 -10.39
C TYR A 197 1.83 0.46 -10.83
N SER A 198 1.81 1.38 -11.79
CA SER A 198 3.01 2.12 -12.15
C SER A 198 2.63 3.47 -12.73
N LEU A 199 3.50 4.43 -12.47
CA LEU A 199 3.45 5.75 -13.08
C LEU A 199 4.57 5.82 -14.13
N ASP A 200 4.22 6.12 -15.37
CA ASP A 200 5.21 6.55 -16.37
C ASP A 200 5.17 8.09 -16.52
N HIS A 201 5.67 8.62 -17.64
CA HIS A 201 5.74 10.06 -17.89
C HIS A 201 4.38 10.78 -17.87
N ASP A 202 3.32 10.15 -18.37
CA ASP A 202 2.02 10.78 -18.64
C ASP A 202 0.85 9.89 -18.25
N THR A 203 1.09 8.65 -17.84
CA THR A 203 0.05 7.66 -17.61
C THR A 203 0.21 6.94 -16.27
N VAL A 204 -0.90 6.85 -15.52
CA VAL A 204 -1.04 5.87 -14.44
C VAL A 204 -1.57 4.57 -15.03
N HIS A 205 -0.86 3.49 -14.80
CA HIS A 205 -1.30 2.13 -15.11
C HIS A 205 -1.72 1.45 -13.82
N LEU A 206 -2.89 0.82 -13.81
CA LEU A 206 -3.38 0.00 -12.70
C LEU A 206 -3.80 -1.36 -13.24
N SER A 207 -3.60 -2.40 -12.45
CA SER A 207 -4.23 -3.69 -12.67
C SER A 207 -4.68 -4.31 -11.36
N ILE A 208 -5.79 -5.03 -11.43
CA ILE A 208 -6.25 -5.95 -10.39
C ILE A 208 -6.59 -7.26 -11.09
N THR A 209 -6.15 -8.39 -10.55
CA THR A 209 -6.43 -9.71 -11.11
C THR A 209 -6.71 -10.69 -9.98
N ASP A 210 -7.47 -11.72 -10.29
CA ASP A 210 -7.80 -12.82 -9.41
C ASP A 210 -7.57 -14.11 -10.21
N ALA A 211 -6.55 -14.87 -9.83
CA ALA A 211 -6.22 -16.15 -10.44
C ALA A 211 -6.97 -17.26 -9.72
N MET A 212 -7.59 -18.17 -10.48
CA MET A 212 -8.37 -19.28 -9.94
C MET A 212 -7.51 -20.14 -8.99
N GLY A 213 -8.04 -20.33 -7.77
CA GLY A 213 -7.38 -21.10 -6.72
C GLY A 213 -6.68 -20.18 -5.71
N HIS A 214 -6.09 -20.77 -4.68
CA HIS A 214 -5.51 -20.01 -3.58
C HIS A 214 -4.20 -20.63 -3.06
N ASP A 215 -3.53 -21.41 -3.91
CA ASP A 215 -2.35 -22.18 -3.56
C ASP A 215 -1.10 -21.70 -4.32
N VAL A 216 -0.05 -22.51 -4.32
CA VAL A 216 1.19 -22.19 -5.03
C VAL A 216 0.95 -22.04 -6.53
N ASP A 217 0.06 -22.83 -7.13
CA ASP A 217 -0.23 -22.75 -8.56
C ASP A 217 -0.93 -21.41 -8.90
N ALA A 218 -1.90 -21.00 -8.07
CA ALA A 218 -2.56 -19.70 -8.20
C ALA A 218 -1.56 -18.53 -8.06
N SER A 219 -0.60 -18.62 -7.13
CA SER A 219 0.48 -17.63 -6.99
C SER A 219 1.39 -17.55 -8.22
N LEU A 220 1.65 -18.69 -8.87
CA LEU A 220 2.42 -18.75 -10.12
C LEU A 220 1.62 -18.17 -11.29
N MET A 221 0.31 -18.43 -11.38
CA MET A 221 -0.58 -17.82 -12.37
C MET A 221 -0.62 -16.30 -12.22
N ALA A 222 -0.81 -15.79 -10.99
CA ALA A 222 -0.72 -14.37 -10.68
C ALA A 222 0.62 -13.78 -11.14
N THR A 223 1.72 -14.50 -10.86
CA THR A 223 3.08 -14.10 -11.30
C THR A 223 3.18 -13.97 -12.81
N LEU A 224 2.63 -14.92 -13.57
CA LEU A 224 2.62 -14.88 -15.03
C LEU A 224 1.79 -13.70 -15.57
N LEU A 225 0.58 -13.51 -15.05
CA LEU A 225 -0.33 -12.42 -15.44
C LEU A 225 0.33 -11.05 -15.26
N VAL A 226 0.82 -10.78 -14.05
CA VAL A 226 1.43 -9.50 -13.70
C VAL A 226 2.69 -9.26 -14.52
N ASN A 227 3.56 -10.26 -14.70
CA ASN A 227 4.80 -10.06 -15.45
C ASN A 227 4.56 -9.95 -16.97
N ALA A 228 3.57 -10.65 -17.52
CA ALA A 228 3.15 -10.47 -18.91
C ALA A 228 2.60 -9.05 -19.15
N SER A 229 1.74 -8.56 -18.25
CA SER A 229 1.21 -7.20 -18.26
C SER A 229 2.34 -6.16 -18.16
N ARG A 230 3.24 -6.31 -17.17
CA ARG A 230 4.42 -5.45 -16.99
C ARG A 230 5.33 -5.44 -18.22
N GLY A 231 5.56 -6.60 -18.83
CA GLY A 231 6.39 -6.75 -20.03
C GLY A 231 5.80 -6.01 -21.23
N ALA A 232 4.50 -6.22 -21.49
CA ALA A 232 3.78 -5.54 -22.57
C ALA A 232 3.75 -4.03 -22.37
N ARG A 233 3.48 -3.56 -21.14
CA ARG A 233 3.53 -2.14 -20.79
C ARG A 233 4.91 -1.52 -21.03
N ARG A 234 5.99 -2.18 -20.60
CA ARG A 234 7.38 -1.70 -20.78
C ARG A 234 7.85 -1.75 -22.24
N ALA A 235 7.19 -2.56 -23.07
CA ALA A 235 7.34 -2.55 -24.52
C ALA A 235 6.44 -1.49 -25.20
N GLU A 236 5.81 -0.60 -24.42
CA GLU A 236 4.94 0.47 -24.89
C GLU A 236 3.73 -0.03 -25.69
N GLU A 237 3.32 -1.28 -25.47
CA GLU A 237 2.14 -1.85 -26.13
C GLU A 237 0.84 -1.21 -25.61
N ASP A 238 -0.17 -1.09 -26.48
CA ASP A 238 -1.50 -0.56 -26.11
C ASP A 238 -2.24 -1.45 -25.10
N LEU A 239 -3.31 -0.92 -24.48
CA LEU A 239 -4.03 -1.64 -23.42
C LEU A 239 -4.64 -2.97 -23.90
N ALA A 240 -5.08 -3.04 -25.17
CA ALA A 240 -5.62 -4.25 -25.74
C ALA A 240 -4.53 -5.31 -25.96
N ALA A 241 -3.33 -4.88 -26.36
CA ALA A 241 -2.15 -5.73 -26.52
C ALA A 241 -1.66 -6.25 -25.19
N GLN A 242 -1.61 -5.41 -24.15
CA GLN A 242 -1.34 -5.84 -22.77
C GLN A 242 -2.30 -6.96 -22.34
N ALA A 243 -3.62 -6.76 -22.52
CA ALA A 243 -4.60 -7.80 -22.22
C ALA A 243 -4.40 -9.09 -23.03
N ARG A 244 -4.05 -9.00 -24.33
CA ARG A 244 -3.74 -10.18 -25.16
C ARG A 244 -2.49 -10.92 -24.68
N ARG A 245 -1.43 -10.20 -24.28
CA ARG A 245 -0.19 -10.80 -23.76
C ARG A 245 -0.45 -11.51 -22.43
N THR A 246 -1.22 -10.87 -21.55
CA THR A 246 -1.67 -11.44 -20.29
C THR A 246 -2.49 -12.72 -20.52
N ASN A 247 -3.43 -12.72 -21.46
CA ASN A 247 -4.19 -13.92 -21.83
C ASN A 247 -3.29 -15.03 -22.39
N GLN A 248 -2.39 -14.68 -23.32
CA GLN A 248 -1.50 -15.64 -23.95
C GLN A 248 -0.57 -16.31 -22.94
N ALA A 249 -0.07 -15.57 -21.95
CA ALA A 249 0.77 -16.13 -20.89
C ALA A 249 0.05 -17.22 -20.08
N LEU A 250 -1.25 -17.07 -19.79
CA LEU A 250 -2.03 -18.14 -19.15
C LEU A 250 -2.33 -19.30 -20.09
N LEU A 251 -2.65 -19.03 -21.36
CA LEU A 251 -2.85 -20.09 -22.36
C LEU A 251 -1.60 -20.96 -22.52
N ASP A 252 -0.42 -20.33 -22.56
CA ASP A 252 0.87 -21.01 -22.69
C ASP A 252 1.25 -21.79 -21.41
N HIS A 253 0.83 -21.32 -20.24
CA HIS A 253 0.96 -22.07 -19.00
C HIS A 253 0.14 -23.36 -19.00
N GLY A 254 -1.06 -23.31 -19.59
CA GLY A 254 -1.96 -24.45 -19.74
C GLY A 254 -2.65 -24.82 -18.42
N ARG A 255 -2.90 -26.12 -18.21
CA ARG A 255 -3.51 -26.69 -16.97
C ARG A 255 -4.92 -26.19 -16.62
N GLY A 256 -5.61 -25.53 -17.54
CA GLY A 256 -6.89 -24.88 -17.25
C GLY A 256 -6.73 -23.63 -16.39
N ALA A 257 -5.55 -22.99 -16.41
CA ALA A 257 -5.29 -21.73 -15.74
C ALA A 257 -6.26 -20.65 -16.23
N LEU A 258 -6.99 -20.06 -15.29
CA LEU A 258 -7.96 -19.01 -15.54
C LEU A 258 -7.75 -17.89 -14.54
N ALA A 259 -7.96 -16.66 -14.99
CA ALA A 259 -7.97 -15.52 -14.10
C ALA A 259 -8.94 -14.45 -14.58
N THR A 260 -9.60 -13.80 -13.63
CA THR A 260 -10.33 -12.58 -13.91
C THR A 260 -9.41 -11.37 -13.69
N GLY A 261 -9.72 -10.22 -14.28
CA GLY A 261 -9.00 -9.00 -13.96
C GLY A 261 -9.40 -7.78 -14.75
N GLN A 262 -8.88 -6.63 -14.32
CA GLN A 262 -9.02 -5.35 -15.01
C GLN A 262 -7.65 -4.73 -15.22
N LEU A 263 -7.44 -4.16 -16.41
CA LEU A 263 -6.26 -3.36 -16.76
C LEU A 263 -6.73 -1.94 -17.08
N LEU A 264 -6.09 -0.94 -16.48
CA LEU A 264 -6.45 0.47 -16.62
C LEU A 264 -5.26 1.31 -17.05
N ARG A 265 -5.53 2.33 -17.87
CA ARG A 265 -4.62 3.42 -18.22
C ARG A 265 -5.33 4.75 -18.03
N ILE A 266 -4.73 5.65 -17.26
CA ILE A 266 -5.29 6.96 -16.95
C ILE A 266 -4.26 8.02 -17.31
N ALA A 267 -4.59 8.89 -18.27
CA ALA A 267 -3.71 9.96 -18.69
C ALA A 267 -3.71 11.11 -17.66
N LEU A 268 -2.52 11.52 -17.22
CA LEU A 268 -2.27 12.55 -16.21
C LEU A 268 -2.73 13.94 -16.65
N ASP A 269 -2.80 14.19 -17.96
CA ASP A 269 -3.31 15.41 -18.56
C ASP A 269 -4.84 15.46 -18.64
N GLY A 270 -5.52 14.39 -18.21
CA GLY A 270 -6.98 14.28 -18.22
C GLY A 270 -7.57 14.00 -19.59
N SER A 271 -6.74 13.70 -20.61
CA SER A 271 -7.21 13.36 -21.97
C SER A 271 -8.06 12.09 -22.01
N GLY A 272 -7.92 11.21 -21.03
CA GLY A 272 -8.88 10.13 -20.79
C GLY A 272 -8.41 9.05 -19.85
N ALA A 273 -9.35 8.21 -19.43
CA ALA A 273 -9.09 6.93 -18.79
C ALA A 273 -9.67 5.79 -19.63
N GLN A 274 -8.97 4.68 -19.67
CA GLN A 274 -9.33 3.49 -20.44
C GLN A 274 -9.23 2.24 -19.57
N LEU A 275 -10.11 1.28 -19.83
CA LEU A 275 -10.19 0.02 -19.09
C LEU A 275 -10.42 -1.17 -20.02
N VAL A 276 -9.80 -2.30 -19.71
CA VAL A 276 -10.18 -3.64 -20.19
C VAL A 276 -10.67 -4.45 -19.00
N ASN A 277 -11.82 -5.11 -19.12
CA ASN A 277 -12.37 -6.00 -18.10
C ASN A 277 -12.47 -7.43 -18.65
N ALA A 278 -11.66 -8.33 -18.09
CA ALA A 278 -11.63 -9.76 -18.39
C ALA A 278 -12.35 -10.53 -17.28
N GLY A 279 -13.68 -10.64 -17.37
CA GLY A 279 -14.49 -11.46 -16.46
C GLY A 279 -14.57 -10.98 -15.00
N HIS A 280 -14.20 -9.74 -14.70
CA HIS A 280 -14.01 -9.24 -13.33
C HIS A 280 -15.17 -8.37 -12.84
N PRO A 281 -15.42 -8.24 -11.52
CA PRO A 281 -16.42 -7.33 -10.97
C PRO A 281 -16.31 -5.88 -11.47
N TRP A 282 -17.45 -5.20 -11.59
CA TRP A 282 -17.45 -3.79 -11.98
C TRP A 282 -16.87 -2.90 -10.87
N PRO A 283 -16.02 -1.92 -11.23
CA PRO A 283 -15.50 -0.99 -10.24
C PRO A 283 -16.63 -0.11 -9.70
N LEU A 284 -16.47 0.34 -8.46
CA LEU A 284 -17.32 1.34 -7.83
C LEU A 284 -16.71 2.72 -8.06
N ARG A 285 -17.55 3.72 -8.34
CA ARG A 285 -17.15 5.12 -8.45
C ARG A 285 -17.94 5.95 -7.46
N LEU A 286 -17.24 6.66 -6.60
CA LEU A 286 -17.81 7.72 -5.77
C LEU A 286 -17.68 9.06 -6.50
N ARG A 287 -18.81 9.69 -6.79
CA ARG A 287 -18.91 11.02 -7.39
C ARG A 287 -20.02 11.79 -6.69
N GLU A 288 -19.74 13.02 -6.26
CA GLU A 288 -20.74 13.90 -5.62
C GLU A 288 -21.52 13.23 -4.47
N GLY A 289 -20.83 12.37 -3.71
CA GLY A 289 -21.42 11.63 -2.59
C GLY A 289 -22.22 10.38 -2.95
N ALA A 290 -22.41 10.07 -4.25
CA ALA A 290 -23.02 8.82 -4.71
C ALA A 290 -21.95 7.79 -5.08
N ALA A 291 -22.06 6.57 -4.55
CA ALA A 291 -21.17 5.46 -4.87
C ALA A 291 -21.91 4.43 -5.73
N ASP A 292 -21.58 4.35 -7.02
CA ASP A 292 -22.28 3.53 -8.00
C ASP A 292 -21.33 2.60 -8.75
N GLN A 293 -21.83 1.45 -9.21
CA GLN A 293 -21.07 0.58 -10.11
C GLN A 293 -20.93 1.21 -11.49
N VAL A 294 -19.70 1.25 -12.01
CA VAL A 294 -19.44 1.66 -13.39
C VAL A 294 -19.70 0.47 -14.30
N ARG A 295 -20.87 0.45 -14.95
CA ARG A 295 -21.29 -0.65 -15.83
C ARG A 295 -20.51 -0.63 -17.13
N LEU A 296 -19.52 -1.51 -17.23
CA LEU A 296 -18.67 -1.72 -18.39
C LEU A 296 -19.00 -3.07 -19.04
N GLY A 297 -18.73 -3.22 -20.33
CA GLY A 297 -18.73 -4.54 -20.98
C GLY A 297 -17.71 -5.47 -20.30
N VAL A 298 -18.09 -6.73 -20.13
CA VAL A 298 -17.26 -7.76 -19.50
C VAL A 298 -16.90 -8.79 -20.56
N ASP A 299 -15.60 -8.90 -20.88
CA ASP A 299 -15.09 -9.93 -21.78
C ASP A 299 -14.86 -11.26 -21.02
N LEU A 300 -14.47 -12.30 -21.75
CA LEU A 300 -14.10 -13.58 -21.14
C LEU A 300 -12.87 -13.43 -20.23
N PRO A 301 -12.79 -14.20 -19.12
CA PRO A 301 -11.58 -14.30 -18.30
C PRO A 301 -10.31 -14.58 -19.12
N PHE A 302 -9.15 -14.21 -18.58
CA PHE A 302 -7.86 -14.63 -19.10
C PHE A 302 -7.72 -16.16 -19.00
N GLY A 303 -6.97 -16.75 -19.95
CA GLY A 303 -6.78 -18.20 -20.06
C GLY A 303 -7.83 -18.91 -20.92
N ILE A 304 -8.76 -18.17 -21.55
CA ILE A 304 -9.76 -18.73 -22.47
C ILE A 304 -9.38 -18.42 -23.93
N HIS A 305 -9.43 -19.45 -24.77
CA HIS A 305 -9.34 -19.27 -26.23
C HIS A 305 -10.60 -18.55 -26.74
N ALA A 306 -10.53 -17.23 -26.85
CA ALA A 306 -11.58 -16.42 -27.46
C ALA A 306 -11.20 -16.05 -28.90
N SER A 307 -12.16 -16.13 -29.83
CA SER A 307 -12.02 -15.62 -31.19
C SER A 307 -12.06 -14.08 -31.28
N GLY A 308 -12.40 -13.41 -30.17
CA GLY A 308 -12.52 -11.95 -30.07
C GLY A 308 -11.34 -11.30 -29.35
N ARG A 309 -11.11 -10.01 -29.62
CA ARG A 309 -10.13 -9.19 -28.90
C ARG A 309 -10.78 -8.62 -27.64
N TYR A 310 -10.01 -8.53 -26.54
CA TYR A 310 -10.38 -7.75 -25.36
C TYR A 310 -10.72 -6.31 -25.76
N ARG A 311 -11.86 -5.81 -25.27
CA ARG A 311 -12.40 -4.50 -25.59
C ARG A 311 -11.82 -3.45 -24.66
N VAL A 312 -11.16 -2.46 -25.26
CA VAL A 312 -10.78 -1.23 -24.56
C VAL A 312 -12.01 -0.32 -24.49
N GLN A 313 -12.34 0.13 -23.28
CA GLN A 313 -13.52 0.93 -22.98
C GLN A 313 -13.08 2.25 -22.36
N ALA A 314 -13.70 3.35 -22.77
CA ALA A 314 -13.49 4.63 -22.11
C ALA A 314 -14.12 4.61 -20.71
N LEU A 315 -13.38 5.09 -19.72
CA LEU A 315 -13.83 5.32 -18.37
C LEU A 315 -13.90 6.83 -18.14
N GLU A 316 -15.07 7.35 -17.83
CA GLU A 316 -15.21 8.76 -17.48
C GLU A 316 -14.76 8.98 -16.04
N LEU A 317 -13.64 9.68 -15.87
CA LEU A 317 -13.03 10.02 -14.59
C LEU A 317 -12.86 11.54 -14.49
N LEU A 318 -13.62 12.16 -13.60
CA LEU A 318 -13.62 13.60 -13.37
C LEU A 318 -12.83 13.95 -12.11
N PRO A 319 -12.17 15.13 -12.04
CA PRO A 319 -11.51 15.55 -10.81
C PRO A 319 -12.46 15.52 -9.61
N GLY A 320 -12.01 14.92 -8.50
CA GLY A 320 -12.82 14.65 -7.31
C GLY A 320 -13.47 13.26 -7.29
N ASP A 321 -13.42 12.51 -8.39
CA ASP A 321 -13.91 11.13 -8.41
C ASP A 321 -12.97 10.21 -7.61
N ARG A 322 -13.57 9.27 -6.89
CA ARG A 322 -12.88 8.11 -6.33
C ARG A 322 -13.31 6.85 -7.07
N LEU A 323 -12.33 6.08 -7.54
CA LEU A 323 -12.51 4.79 -8.18
C LEU A 323 -12.05 3.67 -7.24
N VAL A 324 -12.90 2.68 -7.00
CA VAL A 324 -12.59 1.51 -6.18
C VAL A 324 -12.73 0.25 -7.02
N LEU A 325 -11.62 -0.45 -7.21
CA LEU A 325 -11.55 -1.78 -7.83
C LEU A 325 -11.44 -2.83 -6.72
N TYR A 326 -12.06 -3.98 -6.91
CA TYR A 326 -12.04 -5.05 -5.91
C TYR A 326 -12.24 -6.42 -6.57
N THR A 327 -11.74 -7.46 -5.91
CA THR A 327 -11.93 -8.87 -6.28
C THR A 327 -13.20 -9.42 -5.62
N ASP A 328 -13.67 -10.58 -6.08
CA ASP A 328 -14.92 -11.18 -5.58
C ASP A 328 -14.85 -11.63 -4.11
N GLY A 329 -13.65 -11.82 -3.55
CA GLY A 329 -13.41 -11.98 -2.12
C GLY A 329 -14.01 -10.87 -1.25
N MET A 330 -14.14 -9.65 -1.80
CA MET A 330 -14.83 -8.53 -1.13
C MET A 330 -16.36 -8.69 -1.08
N GLN A 331 -16.92 -9.66 -1.82
CA GLN A 331 -18.36 -9.93 -1.97
C GLN A 331 -18.73 -11.39 -1.67
N GLU A 332 -17.81 -12.22 -1.16
CA GLU A 332 -18.09 -13.61 -0.77
C GLU A 332 -19.33 -13.70 0.12
N ARG A 333 -20.05 -14.84 0.13
CA ARG A 333 -21.38 -14.99 0.77
C ARG A 333 -21.48 -14.48 2.22
N GLN A 334 -20.39 -14.50 2.97
CA GLN A 334 -20.32 -14.01 4.36
C GLN A 334 -20.06 -12.50 4.43
N ALA A 335 -19.34 -11.96 3.45
CA ALA A 335 -19.13 -10.52 3.22
C ALA A 335 -20.28 -9.87 2.42
N ALA A 336 -21.15 -10.64 1.75
CA ALA A 336 -22.24 -10.15 0.90
C ALA A 336 -23.30 -9.34 1.66
N SER A 337 -23.34 -9.42 3.00
CA SER A 337 -24.16 -8.53 3.83
C SER A 337 -23.59 -7.12 3.95
N LEU A 338 -22.33 -6.90 3.55
CA LEU A 338 -21.67 -5.61 3.56
C LEU A 338 -22.07 -4.82 2.32
N ASP A 339 -22.66 -3.66 2.55
CA ASP A 339 -22.91 -2.68 1.49
C ASP A 339 -21.61 -1.90 1.22
N LEU A 340 -20.80 -2.39 0.27
CA LEU A 340 -19.55 -1.73 -0.12
C LEU A 340 -19.77 -0.27 -0.57
N PRO A 341 -20.79 0.06 -1.41
CA PRO A 341 -21.17 1.45 -1.67
C PRO A 341 -21.37 2.29 -0.41
N ASP A 342 -22.06 1.78 0.62
CA ASP A 342 -22.28 2.51 1.87
C ASP A 342 -20.97 2.79 2.61
N VAL A 343 -20.07 1.80 2.71
CA VAL A 343 -18.76 1.99 3.34
C VAL A 343 -17.94 3.04 2.59
N ILE A 344 -17.96 3.02 1.26
CA ILE A 344 -17.25 4.02 0.43
C ILE A 344 -17.82 5.43 0.66
N ARG A 345 -19.16 5.58 0.76
CA ARG A 345 -19.78 6.87 1.05
C ARG A 345 -19.43 7.38 2.45
N ASN A 346 -19.46 6.50 3.45
CA ASN A 346 -19.12 6.85 4.83
C ASN A 346 -17.64 7.22 5.03
N THR A 347 -16.76 6.78 4.11
CA THR A 347 -15.33 7.08 4.11
C THR A 347 -14.93 8.07 3.01
N ALA A 348 -15.89 8.79 2.42
CA ALA A 348 -15.66 9.71 1.30
C ALA A 348 -14.60 10.78 1.59
N GLY A 349 -14.56 11.31 2.82
CA GLY A 349 -13.59 12.32 3.25
C GLY A 349 -12.28 11.76 3.80
N GLU A 350 -12.15 10.45 3.88
CA GLU A 350 -10.95 9.79 4.40
C GLU A 350 -9.94 9.56 3.29
N HIS A 351 -8.65 9.51 3.65
CA HIS A 351 -7.59 9.18 2.72
C HIS A 351 -7.77 7.75 2.15
N PRO A 352 -7.44 7.45 0.88
CA PRO A 352 -7.54 6.11 0.29
C PRO A 352 -6.97 4.98 1.14
N ARG A 353 -5.84 5.21 1.83
CA ARG A 353 -5.23 4.25 2.78
C ARG A 353 -6.18 3.82 3.90
N GLU A 354 -7.01 4.74 4.39
CA GLU A 354 -8.02 4.47 5.42
C GLU A 354 -9.27 3.80 4.86
N VAL A 355 -9.62 4.11 3.62
CA VAL A 355 -10.74 3.51 2.90
C VAL A 355 -10.48 2.03 2.68
N VAL A 356 -9.31 1.67 2.11
CA VAL A 356 -8.94 0.26 1.88
C VAL A 356 -8.81 -0.51 3.20
N ARG A 357 -8.30 0.14 4.26
CA ARG A 357 -8.24 -0.45 5.61
C ARG A 357 -9.64 -0.72 6.17
N THR A 358 -10.55 0.24 6.06
CA THR A 358 -11.93 0.12 6.56
C THR A 358 -12.68 -0.97 5.80
N LEU A 359 -12.53 -1.03 4.47
CA LEU A 359 -13.16 -2.05 3.62
C LEU A 359 -12.68 -3.46 3.97
N THR A 360 -11.36 -3.67 4.04
CA THR A 360 -10.78 -4.97 4.37
C THR A 360 -11.05 -5.40 5.81
N GLN A 361 -11.09 -4.46 6.76
CA GLN A 361 -11.50 -4.73 8.14
C GLN A 361 -12.96 -5.17 8.20
N ALA A 362 -13.87 -4.43 7.56
CA ALA A 362 -15.29 -4.75 7.53
C ALA A 362 -15.57 -6.13 6.92
N VAL A 363 -14.87 -6.47 5.82
CA VAL A 363 -14.95 -7.81 5.20
C VAL A 363 -14.41 -8.89 6.14
N THR A 364 -13.25 -8.67 6.76
CA THR A 364 -12.68 -9.66 7.70
C THR A 364 -13.61 -9.89 8.90
N GLU A 365 -14.22 -8.83 9.43
CA GLU A 365 -15.17 -8.90 10.54
C GLU A 365 -16.45 -9.64 10.15
N ALA A 366 -17.00 -9.36 8.95
CA ALA A 366 -18.15 -10.06 8.41
C ALA A 366 -17.90 -11.57 8.22
N CYS A 367 -16.67 -11.95 7.84
CA CYS A 367 -16.24 -13.34 7.75
C CYS A 367 -15.77 -13.96 9.09
N GLY A 368 -16.00 -13.29 10.23
CA GLY A 368 -15.64 -13.81 11.56
C GLY A 368 -14.13 -14.02 11.77
N GLY A 369 -13.31 -13.19 11.11
CA GLY A 369 -11.85 -13.25 11.20
C GLY A 369 -11.19 -14.29 10.29
N HIS A 370 -11.96 -15.06 9.52
CA HIS A 370 -11.44 -16.18 8.70
C HIS A 370 -11.92 -16.06 7.26
N LEU A 371 -11.18 -15.31 6.45
CA LEU A 371 -11.35 -15.28 5.01
C LEU A 371 -10.89 -16.60 4.38
N ARG A 372 -11.69 -17.13 3.45
CA ARG A 372 -11.38 -18.36 2.73
C ARG A 372 -10.72 -18.10 1.38
N ASP A 373 -10.96 -16.92 0.84
CA ASP A 373 -10.41 -16.44 -0.41
C ASP A 373 -9.72 -15.07 -0.23
N ASP A 374 -8.97 -14.66 -1.23
CA ASP A 374 -8.29 -13.38 -1.22
C ASP A 374 -9.31 -12.26 -1.47
N ALA A 375 -9.23 -11.21 -0.65
CA ALA A 375 -10.02 -10.01 -0.77
C ALA A 375 -9.07 -8.83 -1.00
N THR A 376 -9.05 -8.36 -2.24
CA THR A 376 -8.20 -7.26 -2.70
C THR A 376 -9.04 -6.05 -3.02
N VAL A 377 -8.52 -4.88 -2.67
CA VAL A 377 -9.11 -3.59 -2.99
C VAL A 377 -8.03 -2.61 -3.44
N VAL A 378 -8.34 -1.85 -4.49
CA VAL A 378 -7.54 -0.71 -4.96
C VAL A 378 -8.44 0.52 -4.96
N CYS A 379 -8.03 1.56 -4.25
CA CYS A 379 -8.72 2.84 -4.15
C CYS A 379 -7.87 3.94 -4.78
N LEU A 380 -8.42 4.62 -5.78
CA LEU A 380 -7.79 5.73 -6.50
C LEU A 380 -8.67 6.98 -6.37
N ASP A 381 -8.16 8.03 -5.73
CA ASP A 381 -8.71 9.38 -5.83
C ASP A 381 -8.07 10.09 -7.01
N TRP A 382 -8.89 10.65 -7.88
CA TRP A 382 -8.44 11.41 -9.03
C TRP A 382 -8.58 12.91 -8.77
N HIS A 383 -7.46 13.61 -8.68
CA HIS A 383 -7.39 15.07 -8.47
C HIS A 383 -7.38 15.86 -9.77
N GLY A 384 -7.24 15.17 -10.91
CA GLY A 384 -7.17 15.78 -12.22
C GLY A 384 -5.80 16.37 -12.57
N PRO A 385 -5.68 16.99 -13.75
CA PRO A 385 -4.44 17.62 -14.19
C PRO A 385 -4.07 18.80 -13.27
N GLN A 386 -2.90 18.72 -12.63
CA GLN A 386 -2.42 19.76 -11.70
C GLN A 386 -1.21 20.49 -12.30
N PRO A 387 -1.36 21.75 -12.77
CA PRO A 387 -0.26 22.52 -13.35
C PRO A 387 0.79 22.95 -12.31
N ALA A 388 0.42 23.04 -11.03
CA ALA A 388 1.30 23.50 -9.95
C ALA A 388 2.18 22.40 -9.33
N GLY A 389 2.03 21.15 -9.77
CA GLY A 389 2.70 20.00 -9.14
C GLY A 389 2.16 19.71 -7.73
N ARG A 390 2.86 18.85 -6.97
CA ARG A 390 2.48 18.42 -5.61
C ARG A 390 3.33 19.13 -4.56
N HIS A 391 2.69 19.65 -3.50
CA HIS A 391 3.37 20.17 -2.32
C HIS A 391 3.15 19.27 -1.11
N ALA A 392 4.07 18.34 -0.85
CA ALA A 392 4.05 17.49 0.34
C ALA A 392 4.98 18.04 1.42
N GLN A 393 4.50 18.20 2.66
CA GLN A 393 5.31 18.68 3.79
C GLN A 393 6.09 17.56 4.50
N ALA A 394 5.56 16.32 4.50
CA ALA A 394 6.15 15.19 5.24
C ALA A 394 6.02 13.85 4.49
N GLY A 395 5.94 13.88 3.16
CA GLY A 395 5.86 12.67 2.33
C GLY A 395 4.47 12.10 2.10
N ALA A 396 3.44 12.63 2.76
CA ALA A 396 2.03 12.41 2.47
C ALA A 396 1.22 13.69 2.58
N ASP A 397 0.07 13.72 1.90
CA ASP A 397 -0.95 14.75 2.05
C ASP A 397 -1.85 14.36 3.25
N SER A 398 -2.27 15.34 4.05
CA SER A 398 -2.84 15.15 5.39
C SER A 398 -4.34 15.29 5.49
#